data_AF-A0A538IWT7-F1
#
_entry.id   AF-A0A538IWT7-F1
#
_cell.length_a   1.000
_cell.length_b   1.000
_cell.length_c   1.000
_cell.angle_alpha   90.00
_cell.angle_beta   90.00
_cell.angle_gamma   90.00
#
_symmetry.space_group_name_H-M   'P 1'
#
loop_
_entity.id
_entity.type
_entity.pdbx_description
1 polymer ?
#
loop_
_entity_poly.entity_id
_entity_poly.type
_entity_poly.pdbx_seq_one_letter_code
_entity_poly.pdbx_strand_id
1 'polypeptide(L)' 'MGLALGVGLGALGAGIGIGNIFGSMIQSVARQPELRGELTGIQWLGFALTEAVVFYGLLGSILAYVLV' A
#
# COMPACT_ATOMS: atom_id res chain seq x y z
N MET A 1 10.39 -21.05 -1.82
CA MET A 1 11.21 -19.85 -2.11
C MET A 1 10.42 -18.77 -2.84
N GLY A 2 9.65 -19.09 -3.89
CA GLY A 2 8.82 -18.10 -4.61
C GLY A 2 7.82 -17.34 -3.74
N LEU A 3 7.15 -18.03 -2.81
CA LEU A 3 6.14 -17.44 -1.91
C LEU A 3 6.74 -16.36 -0.99
N ALA A 4 7.90 -16.65 -0.38
CA ALA A 4 8.59 -15.71 0.51
C ALA A 4 9.14 -14.48 -0.23
N LEU A 5 9.65 -14.67 -1.45
CA LEU A 5 10.17 -13.57 -2.27
C LEU A 5 9.05 -12.70 -2.85
N GLY A 6 7.97 -13.30 -3.35
CA GLY A 6 6.83 -12.57 -3.91
C GLY A 6 6.12 -11.72 -2.87
N VAL A 7 5.81 -12.31 -1.70
CA VAL A 7 5.17 -11.58 -0.60
C VAL A 7 6.12 -10.59 0.06
N GLY A 8 7.39 -10.96 0.27
CA GLY A 8 8.39 -10.09 0.88
C GLY A 8 8.68 -8.82 0.06
N LEU A 9 8.81 -8.95 -1.25
CA LEU A 9 9.02 -7.80 -2.15
C LEU A 9 7.76 -6.93 -2.26
N GLY A 10 6.57 -7.55 -2.30
CA GLY A 10 5.30 -6.82 -2.26
C GLY A 10 5.14 -6.00 -0.98
N ALA A 11 5.44 -6.58 0.17
CA ALA A 11 5.38 -5.91 1.47
C ALA A 11 6.36 -4.72 1.57
N LEU A 12 7.55 -4.83 1.00
CA LEU A 12 8.50 -3.71 0.94
C LEU A 12 7.96 -2.54 0.11
N GLY A 13 7.39 -2.84 -1.07
CA GLY A 13 6.78 -1.82 -1.92
C GLY A 13 5.61 -1.10 -1.24
N ALA A 14 4.74 -1.84 -0.56
CA ALA A 14 3.65 -1.25 0.21
C ALA A 14 4.13 -0.45 1.41
N GLY A 15 5.12 -0.93 2.17
CA GLY A 15 5.68 -0.17 3.29
C GLY A 15 6.16 1.22 2.87
N ILE A 16 6.86 1.30 1.73
CA ILE A 16 7.31 2.58 1.16
C ILE A 16 6.12 3.42 0.68
N GLY A 17 5.17 2.82 -0.06
CA GLY A 17 4.00 3.52 -0.59
C GLY A 17 3.12 4.11 0.51
N ILE A 18 2.81 3.33 1.54
CA ILE A 18 2.03 3.75 2.70
C ILE A 18 2.75 4.86 3.46
N GLY A 19 4.06 4.69 3.72
CA GLY A 19 4.87 5.72 4.37
C GLY A 19 4.82 7.06 3.65
N ASN A 20 4.92 7.04 2.31
CA ASN A 20 4.82 8.25 1.49
C ASN A 20 3.42 8.87 1.53
N ILE A 21 2.35 8.07 1.36
CA ILE A 21 0.97 8.56 1.35
C ILE A 21 0.62 9.24 2.68
N PHE A 22 0.88 8.56 3.80
CA PHE A 22 0.56 9.10 5.12
C PHE A 22 1.49 10.26 5.50
N GLY A 23 2.78 10.19 5.15
CA GLY A 23 3.73 11.28 5.36
C GLY A 23 3.33 12.56 4.63
N SER A 24 2.99 12.46 3.33
CA SER A 24 2.51 13.59 2.54
C SER A 24 1.18 14.13 3.05
N MET A 25 0.25 13.26 3.45
CA MET A 25 -1.03 13.70 4.05
C MET A 25 -0.80 14.53 5.32
N ILE A 26 0.04 14.06 6.23
CA ILE A 26 0.36 14.78 7.48
C ILE A 26 0.99 16.14 7.17
N GLN A 27 1.96 16.19 6.26
CA GLN A 27 2.60 17.45 5.87
C GLN A 27 1.62 18.45 5.24
N SER A 28 0.72 17.96 4.39
CA SER A 28 -0.31 18.80 3.75
C SER A 28 -1.33 19.32 4.77
N VAL A 29 -1.83 18.46 5.66
CA VAL A 29 -2.78 18.87 6.72
C VAL A 29 -2.12 19.82 7.73
N ALA A 30 -0.84 19.63 8.05
CA ALA A 30 -0.11 20.55 8.93
C ALA A 30 0.02 21.96 8.32
N ARG A 31 0.09 22.08 6.98
CA ARG A 31 0.15 23.36 6.26
C ARG A 31 -1.24 23.98 6.05
N GLN A 32 -2.24 23.15 5.76
CA GLN A 32 -3.61 23.57 5.45
C GLN A 32 -4.62 22.64 6.14
N PRO A 33 -4.96 22.91 7.42
CA PRO A 33 -5.84 22.04 8.21
C PRO A 33 -7.25 21.90 7.63
N GLU A 34 -7.70 22.92 6.91
CA GLU A 34 -9.02 23.02 6.26
C GLU A 34 -9.25 21.90 5.24
N LEU A 35 -8.18 21.46 4.57
CA LEU A 35 -8.23 20.42 3.53
C LEU A 35 -8.26 19.00 4.09
N ARG A 36 -8.21 18.81 5.41
CA ARG A 36 -8.14 17.47 6.03
C ARG A 36 -9.23 16.52 5.55
N GLY A 37 -10.47 17.00 5.41
CA GLY A 37 -11.59 16.17 4.96
C GLY A 37 -11.37 15.60 3.57
N GLU A 38 -10.98 16.45 2.62
CA GLU A 38 -10.71 16.07 1.23
C GLU A 38 -9.48 15.15 1.11
N LEU A 39 -8.39 15.51 1.81
CA LEU A 39 -7.14 14.74 1.80
C LEU A 39 -7.31 13.34 2.41
N THR A 40 -8.17 13.19 3.42
CA THR A 40 -8.42 11.88 4.05
C THR A 40 -9.05 10.90 3.06
N GLY A 41 -9.98 11.36 2.21
CA GLY A 41 -10.59 10.51 1.18
C GLY A 41 -9.56 10.02 0.14
N ILE A 42 -8.72 10.94 -0.35
CA ILE A 42 -7.66 10.63 -1.31
C ILE A 42 -6.59 9.71 -0.69
N GLN A 43 -6.25 9.94 0.58
CA GLN A 43 -5.33 9.10 1.35
C GLN A 43 -5.81 7.65 1.41
N TRP A 44 -7.07 7.41 1.78
CA TRP A 44 -7.61 6.05 1.88
C TRP A 44 -7.72 5.36 0.53
N LEU A 45 -8.06 6.11 -0.53
CA LEU A 45 -8.01 5.58 -1.89
C LEU A 45 -6.59 5.16 -2.29
N GLY A 46 -5.60 6.03 -2.07
CA GLY A 46 -4.19 5.72 -2.35
C GLY A 46 -3.66 4.53 -1.54
N PHE A 47 -4.05 4.45 -0.27
CA PHE A 47 -3.73 3.32 0.61
C PHE A 47 -4.32 2.01 0.07
N ALA A 48 -5.61 2.00 -0.26
CA ALA A 48 -6.28 0.80 -0.79
C ALA A 48 -5.67 0.32 -2.11
N LEU A 49 -5.31 1.25 -3.01
CA LEU A 49 -4.64 0.92 -4.27
C LEU A 49 -3.24 0.35 -4.05
N THR A 50 -2.50 0.87 -3.06
CA THR A 50 -1.17 0.37 -2.69
C THR A 50 -1.26 -1.06 -2.15
N GLU A 51 -2.21 -1.32 -1.26
CA GLU A 51 -2.46 -2.64 -0.69
C GLU A 51 -2.97 -3.65 -1.72
N ALA A 52 -3.77 -3.23 -2.70
CA ALA A 52 -4.25 -4.11 -3.77
C ALA A 52 -3.10 -4.79 -4.53
N VAL A 53 -1.99 -4.08 -4.75
CA VAL A 53 -0.79 -4.65 -5.40
C VAL A 53 -0.15 -5.75 -4.56
N VAL A 54 -0.12 -5.58 -3.23
CA VAL A 54 0.37 -6.62 -2.31
C VAL A 54 -0.54 -7.84 -2.33
N PHE A 55 -1.85 -7.64 -2.33
CA PHE A 55 -2.81 -8.74 -2.40
C PHE A 55 -2.68 -9.53 -3.69
N TYR A 56 -2.42 -8.89 -4.84
CA TYR A 56 -2.12 -9.63 -6.07
C TYR A 56 -0.83 -10.46 -5.96
N GLY A 57 0.22 -9.91 -5.35
CA GLY A 57 1.46 -10.63 -5.08
C GLY A 57 1.25 -11.84 -4.14
N LEU A 58 0.45 -11.67 -3.10
CA LEU A 58 0.08 -12.72 -2.14
C LEU A 58 -0.76 -13.81 -2.82
N LEU A 59 -1.82 -13.44 -3.53
CA LEU A 59 -2.69 -14.37 -4.25
C LEU A 59 -1.90 -15.17 -5.29
N GLY A 60 -1.08 -14.51 -6.12
CA GLY A 60 -0.23 -15.19 -7.09
C GLY A 60 0.76 -16.15 -6.45
N SER A 61 1.34 -15.76 -5.31
CA SER A 61 2.26 -16.60 -4.54
C SER A 61 1.57 -17.83 -3.95
N ILE A 62 0.35 -17.68 -3.41
CA ILE A 62 -0.46 -18.80 -2.91
C ILE A 62 -0.86 -19.74 -4.05
N LEU A 63 -1.35 -19.20 -5.16
CA LEU A 63 -1.72 -20.02 -6.33
C LEU A 63 -0.53 -20.83 -6.85
N ALA A 64 0.65 -20.22 -6.96
CA ALA A 64 1.87 -20.91 -7.39
C ALA A 64 2.28 -22.04 -6.42
N TYR A 65 2.05 -21.88 -5.12
CA TYR A 65 2.34 -22.92 -4.13
C TYR A 65 1.32 -24.06 -4.12
N VAL A 66 0.07 -23.80 -4.49
CA VAL A 66 -0.98 -24.83 -4.54
C VAL A 66 -0.91 -25.64 -5.84
N LEU A 67 -0.49 -25.01 -6.94
CA LEU A 67 -0.47 -25.63 -8.28
C LEU A 67 0.82 -26.42 -8.60
N VAL A 68 1.89 -26.23 -7.83
CA VAL A 68 3.22 -26.85 -8.02
C VAL A 68 3.61 -27.64 -6.79
#